data_AF-A0A3S0HN67-F1
#
_entry.id   AF-A0A3S0HN67-F1
#
_cell.length_a   1.000
_cell.length_b   1.000
_cell.length_c   1.000
_cell.angle_alpha   90.00
_cell.angle_beta   90.00
_cell.angle_gamma   90.00
#
_symmetry.space_group_name_H-M   'P 1'
#
loop_
_entity.id
_entity.type
_entity.pdbx_description
1 polymer ?
#
loop_
_entity_poly.entity_id
_entity_poly.type
_entity_poly.pdbx_seq_one_letter_code
_entity_poly.pdbx_strand_id
1 'polypeptide(L)'
;MPANPVTHPPARNTPRARAELVARFQDFHRRAVQHTGPESTLRLYCRALCDWAADPNTDLYHVERLVDEIQHALRLEAADDEEAAGAQPPISSRTGPPTG
;
A
#
# COMPACT_ATOMS: atom_id res chain seq x y z
N MET A 1 -4.30 1.21 -52.76
CA MET A 1 -4.50 0.91 -51.33
C MET A 1 -3.83 2.02 -50.52
N PRO A 2 -4.55 2.95 -49.88
CA PRO A 2 -3.91 3.91 -48.97
C PRO A 2 -3.52 3.18 -47.68
N ALA A 3 -2.27 3.35 -47.24
CA ALA A 3 -1.77 2.82 -45.99
C ALA A 3 -2.45 3.54 -44.82
N ASN A 4 -3.09 2.81 -43.92
CA ASN A 4 -3.56 3.35 -42.64
C ASN A 4 -2.35 3.87 -41.85
N PRO A 5 -2.38 5.10 -41.32
CA PRO A 5 -1.35 5.55 -40.41
C PRO A 5 -1.38 4.63 -39.19
N VAL A 6 -0.26 3.97 -38.93
CA VAL A 6 -0.03 3.22 -37.69
C VAL A 6 -0.10 4.24 -36.55
N THR A 7 -1.27 4.39 -35.95
CA THR A 7 -1.43 5.10 -34.67
C THR A 7 -0.63 4.31 -33.65
N HIS A 8 0.60 4.75 -33.41
CA HIS A 8 1.40 4.26 -32.29
C HIS A 8 0.55 4.39 -31.02
N PRO A 9 0.39 3.33 -30.22
CA PRO A 9 -0.31 3.44 -28.95
C PRO A 9 0.38 4.54 -28.13
N PRO A 10 -0.36 5.45 -27.49
CA PRO A 10 0.22 6.55 -26.74
C PRO A 10 1.23 5.98 -25.76
N ALA A 11 2.40 6.61 -25.63
CA ALA A 11 3.45 6.18 -24.71
C ALA A 11 2.85 6.07 -23.29
N ARG A 12 2.48 4.83 -22.91
CA ARG A 12 1.75 4.55 -21.65
C ARG A 12 2.61 4.83 -20.42
N ASN A 13 3.90 5.02 -20.61
CA ASN A 13 4.91 5.12 -19.58
C ASN A 13 5.51 6.54 -19.48
N THR A 14 4.71 7.58 -19.70
CA THR A 14 5.13 8.98 -19.49
C THR A 14 4.99 9.38 -18.02
N PRO A 15 5.76 10.36 -17.51
CA PRO A 15 5.59 10.89 -16.16
C PRO A 15 4.16 11.37 -15.88
N ARG A 16 3.51 11.98 -16.88
CA ARG A 16 2.12 12.41 -16.82
C ARG A 16 1.15 11.25 -16.68
N ALA A 17 1.26 10.22 -17.53
CA ALA A 17 0.39 9.04 -17.44
C ALA A 17 0.55 8.32 -16.09
N ARG A 18 1.77 8.27 -15.55
CA ARG A 18 2.03 7.74 -14.20
C ARG A 18 1.33 8.57 -13.11
N ALA A 19 1.46 9.89 -13.15
CA ALA A 19 0.80 10.78 -12.18
C ALA A 19 -0.73 10.66 -12.24
N GLU A 20 -1.30 10.62 -13.44
CA GLU A 20 -2.74 10.43 -13.64
C GLU A 20 -3.22 9.07 -13.10
N LEU A 21 -2.44 8.01 -13.30
CA LEU A 21 -2.76 6.68 -12.76
C LEU A 21 -2.72 6.66 -11.23
N VAL A 22 -1.70 7.27 -10.61
CA VAL A 22 -1.60 7.38 -9.14
C VAL A 22 -2.80 8.14 -8.58
N ALA A 23 -3.15 9.29 -9.17
CA ALA A 23 -4.29 10.08 -8.74
C ALA A 23 -5.61 9.29 -8.82
N ARG A 24 -5.79 8.49 -9.88
CA ARG A 24 -6.96 7.61 -10.02
C ARG A 24 -7.02 6.52 -8.95
N PHE A 25 -5.89 5.90 -8.61
CA PHE A 25 -5.84 4.91 -7.53
C PHE A 25 -6.18 5.51 -6.18
N GLN A 26 -5.65 6.69 -5.87
CA GLN A 26 -5.94 7.41 -4.62
C GLN A 26 -7.42 7.78 -4.51
N ASP A 27 -8.02 8.30 -5.58
CA ASP A 27 -9.43 8.64 -5.61
C ASP A 27 -10.32 7.39 -5.49
N PHE A 28 -9.98 6.31 -6.20
CA PHE A 28 -10.68 5.02 -6.06
C PHE A 28 -10.61 4.50 -4.64
N HIS A 29 -9.42 4.44 -4.03
CA HIS A 29 -9.22 3.97 -2.66
C HIS A 29 -10.09 4.76 -1.67
N ARG A 30 -10.02 6.10 -1.74
CA ARG A 30 -10.82 6.97 -0.88
C ARG A 30 -12.31 6.65 -0.99
N ARG A 31 -12.84 6.53 -2.20
CA ARG A 31 -14.26 6.21 -2.43
C ARG A 31 -14.60 4.80 -1.93
N ALA A 32 -13.76 3.81 -2.23
CA ALA A 32 -13.98 2.42 -1.83
C ALA A 32 -14.03 2.27 -0.31
N VAL A 33 -13.09 2.89 0.41
CA VAL A 33 -13.07 2.88 1.88
C VAL A 33 -14.28 3.60 2.46
N GLN A 34 -14.66 4.76 1.91
CA GLN A 34 -15.85 5.51 2.35
C GLN A 34 -17.14 4.70 2.19
N HIS A 35 -17.26 3.91 1.13
CA HIS A 35 -18.49 3.17 0.83
C HIS A 35 -18.56 1.77 1.45
N THR A 36 -17.43 1.06 1.53
CA THR A 36 -17.40 -0.37 1.91
C THR A 36 -16.65 -0.66 3.21
N GLY A 37 -15.94 0.33 3.74
CA GLY A 37 -15.07 0.20 4.90
C GLY A 37 -13.68 -0.34 4.56
N PRO A 38 -12.69 -0.14 5.46
CA PRO A 38 -11.30 -0.49 5.22
C PRO A 38 -11.08 -2.00 5.07
N GLU A 39 -11.72 -2.82 5.90
CA GLU A 39 -11.55 -4.28 5.87
C GLU A 39 -12.09 -4.90 4.58
N SER A 40 -13.29 -4.52 4.16
CA SER A 40 -13.87 -4.96 2.88
C SER A 40 -13.01 -4.54 1.69
N THR A 41 -12.48 -3.31 1.75
CA THR A 41 -11.60 -2.77 0.70
C THR A 41 -10.29 -3.56 0.61
N LEU A 42 -9.70 -3.94 1.75
CA LEU A 42 -8.51 -4.79 1.78
C LEU A 42 -8.78 -6.15 1.12
N ARG A 43 -9.90 -6.80 1.45
CA ARG A 43 -10.30 -8.07 0.81
C ARG A 43 -10.47 -7.92 -0.70
N LEU A 44 -11.05 -6.79 -1.16
CA LEU A 44 -11.19 -6.49 -2.58
C LEU A 44 -9.83 -6.39 -3.28
N TYR A 45 -8.85 -5.71 -2.66
CA TYR A 45 -7.49 -5.63 -3.21
C TYR A 45 -6.79 -6.98 -3.25
N CYS A 46 -6.86 -7.78 -2.18
CA CYS A 46 -6.28 -9.11 -2.18
C CYS A 46 -6.89 -9.99 -3.27
N ARG A 47 -8.22 -9.94 -3.46
CA ARG A 47 -8.89 -10.68 -4.52
C ARG A 47 -8.41 -10.27 -5.91
N ALA A 48 -8.36 -8.96 -6.17
CA ALA A 48 -7.89 -8.44 -7.45
C ALA A 48 -6.43 -8.82 -7.73
N LEU A 49 -5.57 -8.82 -6.72
CA LEU A 49 -4.17 -9.24 -6.85
C LEU A 49 -4.05 -10.73 -7.20
N CYS A 50 -4.83 -11.59 -6.54
CA CYS A 50 -4.87 -13.02 -6.86
C CYS A 50 -5.36 -13.27 -8.30
N ASP A 51 -6.43 -12.58 -8.71
CA ASP A 51 -6.97 -12.70 -10.06
C ASP A 51 -5.95 -12.20 -11.11
N TRP A 52 -5.22 -11.12 -10.80
CA TRP A 52 -4.17 -10.60 -11.68
C TRP A 52 -2.98 -11.55 -11.80
N ALA A 53 -2.54 -12.16 -10.69
CA ALA A 53 -1.47 -13.15 -10.67
C ALA A 53 -1.81 -14.44 -11.43
N ALA A 54 -3.10 -14.78 -11.52
CA ALA A 54 -3.57 -15.93 -12.28
C ALA A 54 -3.74 -15.65 -13.79
N ASP A 55 -3.69 -14.39 -14.22
CA ASP A 55 -3.80 -14.04 -15.64
C ASP A 55 -2.47 -14.34 -16.36
N PRO A 56 -2.48 -15.15 -17.43
CA PRO A 56 -1.28 -15.55 -18.16
C PRO A 56 -0.56 -14.40 -18.89
N ASN A 57 -1.20 -13.23 -19.01
CA ASN A 57 -0.63 -12.03 -19.61
C ASN A 57 0.01 -11.10 -18.57
N THR A 58 -0.08 -11.45 -17.29
CA THR A 58 0.53 -10.68 -16.21
C THR A 58 1.97 -11.09 -16.03
N ASP A 59 2.85 -10.10 -15.95
CA ASP A 59 4.22 -10.31 -15.57
C ASP A 59 4.30 -10.53 -14.05
N LEU A 60 4.55 -11.78 -13.64
CA LEU A 60 4.63 -12.18 -12.23
C LEU A 60 5.72 -11.43 -11.46
N TYR A 61 6.80 -10.98 -12.11
CA TYR A 61 7.84 -10.20 -11.46
C TYR A 61 7.30 -8.91 -10.83
N HIS A 62 6.36 -8.24 -11.53
CA HIS A 62 5.75 -7.02 -11.02
C HIS A 62 4.80 -7.29 -9.85
N VAL A 63 4.17 -8.46 -9.83
CA VAL A 63 3.29 -8.91 -8.73
C VAL A 63 4.13 -9.24 -7.50
N GLU A 64 5.22 -10.00 -7.65
CA GLU A 64 6.15 -10.34 -6.57
C GLU A 64 6.73 -9.08 -5.93
N ARG A 65 7.24 -8.16 -6.75
CA ARG A 65 7.77 -6.88 -6.28
C ARG A 65 6.73 -6.09 -5.47
N LEU A 66 5.48 -6.08 -5.89
CA LEU A 66 4.41 -5.38 -5.15
C LEU A 66 4.18 -6.03 -3.77
N VAL A 67 4.21 -7.36 -3.68
CA VAL A 67 4.07 -8.06 -2.40
C VAL A 67 5.24 -7.75 -1.47
N ASP A 68 6.47 -7.76 -1.98
CA ASP A 68 7.67 -7.43 -1.19
C ASP A 68 7.61 -6.00 -0.63
N GLU A 69 7.16 -5.03 -1.44
CA GLU A 69 6.99 -3.64 -1.02
C GLU A 69 5.91 -3.49 0.07
N ILE A 70 4.79 -4.21 -0.04
CA ILE A 70 3.74 -4.23 1.00
C ILE A 70 4.30 -4.80 2.30
N GLN A 71 5.02 -5.92 2.25
CA GLN A 71 5.66 -6.51 3.42
C GLN A 71 6.72 -5.61 4.03
N HIS A 72 7.45 -4.85 3.19
CA HIS A 72 8.41 -3.87 3.66
C HIS A 72 7.71 -2.72 4.39
N ALA A 73 6.67 -2.14 3.80
CA ALA A 73 5.87 -1.07 4.41
C ALA A 73 5.27 -1.50 5.76
N LEU A 74 4.69 -2.71 5.84
CA LEU A 74 4.15 -3.26 7.08
C LEU A 74 5.21 -3.38 8.19
N ARG A 75 6.45 -3.75 7.84
CA ARG A 75 7.54 -3.82 8.82
C ARG A 75 7.99 -2.45 9.30
N LEU A 76 7.96 -1.43 8.44
CA LEU A 76 8.29 -0.05 8.82
C LEU A 76 7.24 0.51 9.79
N GLU A 77 5.96 0.34 9.48
CA GLU A 77 4.86 0.79 10.35
C GLU A 77 4.92 0.09 11.72
N ALA A 78 5.22 -1.21 11.76
CA ALA A 78 5.36 -1.94 13.02
C ALA A 78 6.57 -1.50 13.85
N ALA A 79 7.68 -1.09 13.21
CA ALA A 79 8.88 -0.63 13.90
C ALA A 79 8.68 0.77 14.53
N ASP A 80 7.94 1.66 13.86
CA ASP A 80 7.59 2.99 14.39
C ASP A 80 6.71 2.90 15.64
N ASP A 81 5.82 1.89 15.72
CA ASP A 81 4.97 1.64 16.89
C ASP A 81 5.78 1.12 18.11
N GLU A 82 6.86 0.38 17.89
CA GLU A 82 7.73 -0.14 18.97
C GLU A 82 8.64 0.95 19.58
N GLU A 83 9.11 1.92 18.78
CA GLU A 83 9.91 3.05 19.27
C GLU A 83 9.08 4.00 20.16
N ALA A 84 7.80 4.20 19.82
CA ALA A 84 6.86 4.97 20.63
C ALA A 84 6.54 4.31 21.99
N ALA A 85 6.55 2.98 22.08
CA ALA A 85 6.29 2.22 23.30
C ALA A 85 7.53 2.12 24.24
N GLY A 86 8.75 2.27 23.72
CA GLY A 86 10.00 2.21 24.49
C GLY A 86 10.36 3.48 25.27
N ALA A 87 9.60 4.57 25.12
CA ALA A 87 9.91 5.89 25.68
C ALA A 87 9.31 6.19 27.08
N GLN A 88 8.75 5.21 27.80
CA GLN A 88 8.34 5.42 29.19
C GLN A 88 9.55 5.25 30.14
N PRO A 89 10.03 6.31 30.81
CA PRO A 89 11.05 6.14 31.84
C PRO A 89 10.48 5.32 33.00
N PRO A 90 11.29 4.45 33.64
CA PRO A 90 10.82 3.69 34.79
C PRO A 90 10.40 4.67 35.89
N ILE A 91 9.14 4.56 36.32
CA ILE A 91 8.64 5.23 37.52
C ILE A 91 9.51 4.80 38.71
N SER A 92 10.49 5.64 39.08
CA SER A 92 11.28 5.49 40.29
C SER A 92 10.33 5.37 41.48
N SER A 93 10.17 4.16 41.98
CA SER A 93 9.45 3.87 43.21
C SER A 93 10.21 4.50 44.38
N ARG A 94 9.86 5.74 44.71
CA ARG A 94 10.32 6.43 45.91
C ARG A 94 9.56 5.86 47.10
N THR A 95 10.04 4.74 47.64
CA THR A 95 9.64 4.25 48.96
C THR A 95 10.23 5.17 50.03
N GLY A 96 9.42 6.10 50.52
CA GLY A 96 9.69 6.81 51.78
C GLY A 96 9.40 5.89 52.98
N PRO A 97 10.11 6.05 54.12
CA PRO A 97 9.92 5.19 55.28
C PRO A 97 8.63 5.56 56.02
N PRO A 98 7.90 4.60 56.62
CA PRO A 98 6.80 4.93 57.52
C PRO A 98 7.37 5.41 58.86
N THR A 99 7.13 6.68 59.17
CA THR A 99 7.13 7.24 60.52
C THR A 99 5.85 6.85 61.24
N GLY A 100 5.94 6.33 62.46
CA GLY A 100 4.81 6.16 63.38
C GLY A 100 4.87 4.87 64.16
#